data_AF-A0A8B3JES1-F1
#
_entry.id   AF-A0A8B3JES1-F1
#
_cell.length_a   1.000
_cell.length_b   1.000
_cell.length_c   1.000
_cell.angle_alpha   90.00
_cell.angle_beta   90.00
_cell.angle_gamma   90.00
#
_symmetry.space_group_name_H-M   'P 1'
#
loop_
_entity.id
_entity.type
_entity.pdbx_description
1 polymer ?
#
loop_
_entity_poly.entity_id
_entity_poly.type
_entity_poly.pdbx_seq_one_letter_code
_entity_poly.pdbx_strand_id
1 'polypeptide(L)'
;MDIETANALTTFTTRYCDAWHEKHGTWPQSADLYGVPSPCIISSPDDYVIWQPKPNTGEQNVNAVERAMDIVVKPAVHAFYATQFAGDMPARFADMTLTLLQTWSEDDLQRVQENLIGHLVTQKRLKLSPTLFIATLDSELDVISVCNLSGEVIKETIGTRNRETLAPSLADFLTRLEPLL
;
A
#
# COMPACT_ATOMS: atom_id res chain seq x y z
N MET A 1 0.56 11.11 -13.22
CA MET A 1 0.49 10.82 -11.78
C MET A 1 -0.87 11.28 -11.29
N ASP A 2 -1.61 10.42 -10.60
CA ASP A 2 -2.93 10.75 -10.01
C ASP A 2 -2.73 11.61 -8.76
N ILE A 3 -2.94 12.93 -8.89
CA ILE A 3 -2.60 13.91 -7.85
C ILE A 3 -3.51 13.76 -6.63
N GLU A 4 -4.77 13.39 -6.85
CA GLU A 4 -5.75 13.24 -5.78
C GLU A 4 -5.36 12.09 -4.84
N THR A 5 -5.00 10.94 -5.40
CA THR A 5 -4.50 9.78 -4.65
C THR A 5 -3.19 10.12 -3.93
N ALA A 6 -2.25 10.78 -4.59
CA ALA A 6 -0.97 11.16 -3.98
C ALA A 6 -1.16 12.09 -2.76
N ASN A 7 -2.06 13.07 -2.89
CA ASN A 7 -2.39 13.99 -1.80
C ASN A 7 -3.12 13.27 -0.65
N ALA A 8 -4.08 12.39 -0.95
CA ALA A 8 -4.80 11.62 0.05
C ALA A 8 -3.84 10.68 0.83
N LEU A 9 -2.91 10.02 0.12
CA LEU A 9 -1.89 9.17 0.73
C LEU A 9 -0.95 9.96 1.64
N THR A 10 -0.43 11.08 1.14
CA THR A 10 0.45 11.95 1.94
C THR A 10 -0.28 12.46 3.18
N THR A 11 -1.55 12.83 3.04
CA THR A 11 -2.38 13.30 4.15
C THR A 11 -2.60 12.20 5.19
N PHE A 12 -2.90 10.96 4.77
CA PHE A 12 -3.02 9.84 5.70
C PHE A 12 -1.70 9.54 6.42
N THR A 13 -0.59 9.55 5.69
CA THR A 13 0.76 9.33 6.24
C THR A 13 1.11 10.36 7.31
N THR A 14 0.77 11.64 7.08
CA THR A 14 0.93 12.70 8.08
C THR A 14 0.09 12.41 9.31
N ARG A 15 -1.20 12.07 9.17
CA ARG A 15 -2.04 11.70 10.33
C ARG A 15 -1.47 10.52 11.11
N TYR A 16 -0.90 9.53 10.41
CA TYR A 16 -0.28 8.37 11.04
C TYR A 16 0.96 8.76 11.85
N CYS A 17 1.84 9.60 11.31
CA CYS A 17 3.01 10.11 12.03
C CYS A 17 2.60 10.98 13.23
N ASP A 18 1.60 11.85 13.06
CA ASP A 18 1.09 12.70 14.14
C ASP A 18 0.54 11.87 15.31
N ALA A 19 -0.18 10.79 15.01
CA ALA A 19 -0.68 9.88 16.03
C ALA A 19 0.47 9.21 16.81
N TRP A 20 1.55 8.79 16.13
CA TRP A 20 2.76 8.27 16.79
C TRP A 20 3.42 9.30 17.69
N HIS A 21 3.53 10.55 17.23
CA HIS A 21 4.07 11.64 18.04
C HIS A 21 3.22 11.90 19.28
N GLU A 22 1.89 11.92 19.15
CA GLU A 22 0.97 12.17 20.27
C GLU A 22 1.00 11.05 21.31
N LYS A 23 0.96 9.78 20.88
CA LYS A 23 0.84 8.62 21.78
C LYS A 23 2.18 8.17 22.36
N HIS A 24 3.26 8.26 21.59
CA HIS A 24 4.56 7.67 21.93
C HIS A 24 5.72 8.67 21.98
N GLY A 25 5.52 9.93 21.59
CA GLY A 25 6.58 10.95 21.58
C GLY A 25 7.71 10.66 20.58
N THR A 26 7.43 9.86 19.55
CA THR A 26 8.43 9.37 18.58
C THR A 26 7.80 9.18 17.21
N TRP A 27 8.63 8.82 16.23
CA TRP A 27 8.22 8.45 14.88
C TRP A 27 7.79 6.97 14.80
N PRO A 28 7.05 6.56 13.75
CA PRO A 28 6.73 5.16 13.51
C PRO A 28 7.91 4.20 13.71
N GLN A 29 7.62 3.07 14.35
CA GLN A 29 8.58 2.01 14.64
C GLN A 29 8.18 0.72 13.94
N SER A 30 9.15 -0.05 13.45
CA SER A 30 8.90 -1.36 12.84
C SER A 30 10.03 -2.34 13.12
N ALA A 31 9.68 -3.48 13.71
CA ALA A 31 10.60 -4.63 13.85
C ALA A 31 10.72 -5.41 12.53
N ASP A 32 9.64 -5.51 11.76
CA ASP A 32 9.62 -6.25 10.48
C ASP A 32 10.55 -5.66 9.42
N LEU A 33 10.81 -4.35 9.50
CA LEU A 33 11.72 -3.63 8.61
C LEU A 33 13.17 -3.58 9.13
N TYR A 34 13.45 -4.21 10.28
CA TYR A 34 14.80 -4.26 10.83
C TYR A 34 15.76 -5.00 9.88
N GLY A 35 16.92 -4.39 9.63
CA GLY A 35 17.93 -4.92 8.72
C GLY A 35 17.61 -4.74 7.23
N VAL A 36 16.48 -4.14 6.86
CA VAL A 36 16.13 -3.83 5.46
C VAL A 36 16.46 -2.37 5.15
N PRO A 37 17.45 -2.08 4.27
CA PRO A 37 17.88 -0.71 4.00
C PRO A 37 16.79 0.17 3.38
N SER A 38 16.69 1.42 3.84
CA SER A 38 15.79 2.42 3.28
C SER A 38 16.21 3.85 3.63
N PRO A 39 15.93 4.83 2.76
CA PRO A 39 16.10 6.25 3.09
C PRO A 39 15.15 6.74 4.21
N CYS A 40 14.10 5.96 4.53
CA CYS A 40 13.13 6.29 5.58
C CYS A 40 13.69 6.16 7.00
N ILE A 41 14.73 5.36 7.19
CA ILE A 41 15.31 5.07 8.50
C ILE A 41 15.92 6.34 9.11
N ILE A 42 15.44 6.71 10.29
CA ILE A 42 16.04 7.75 11.14
C ILE A 42 17.12 7.13 12.02
N SER A 43 16.78 6.00 12.67
CA SER A 43 17.69 5.23 13.52
C SER A 43 17.23 3.77 13.61
N SER A 44 18.14 2.88 13.99
CA SER A 44 17.90 1.44 14.11
C SER A 44 18.39 0.93 15.48
N PRO A 45 17.70 1.28 16.59
CA PRO A 45 18.04 0.74 17.90
C PRO A 45 17.71 -0.76 17.99
N ASP A 46 18.65 -1.54 18.50
CA ASP A 46 18.51 -2.95 18.85
C ASP A 46 17.87 -3.83 17.76
N ASP A 47 16.55 -4.02 17.81
CA ASP A 47 15.75 -4.96 17.01
C ASP A 47 14.61 -4.30 16.21
N TYR A 48 14.57 -2.96 16.11
CA TYR A 48 13.60 -2.25 15.29
C TYR A 48 14.19 -1.02 14.60
N VAL A 49 13.45 -0.47 13.63
CA VAL A 49 13.78 0.81 12.98
C VAL A 49 12.77 1.88 13.36
N ILE A 50 13.26 3.09 13.59
CA ILE A 50 12.46 4.31 13.67
C ILE A 50 12.52 4.98 12.30
N TRP A 51 11.37 5.33 11.72
CA TRP A 51 11.30 5.79 10.35
C TRP A 51 10.35 6.95 10.12
N GLN A 52 10.61 7.71 9.05
CA GLN A 52 9.74 8.77 8.55
C GLN A 52 9.61 8.65 7.02
N PRO A 53 8.48 9.08 6.43
CA PRO A 53 8.31 9.01 4.98
C PRO A 53 9.35 9.88 4.27
N LYS A 54 9.77 9.44 3.08
CA LYS A 54 10.65 10.18 2.18
C LYS A 54 10.01 10.31 0.80
N PRO A 55 10.23 11.42 0.07
CA PRO A 55 9.82 11.49 -1.33
C PRO A 55 10.44 10.35 -2.14
N ASN A 56 9.67 9.77 -3.07
CA ASN A 56 10.23 8.81 -4.02
C ASN A 56 11.10 9.53 -5.06
N THR A 57 12.41 9.26 -5.04
CA THR A 57 13.40 9.79 -5.99
C THR A 57 13.69 8.87 -7.17
N GLY A 58 13.15 7.64 -7.15
CA GLY A 58 13.37 6.60 -8.15
C GLY A 58 12.27 6.54 -9.20
N GLU A 59 11.95 5.32 -9.65
CA GLU A 59 10.88 5.10 -10.62
C GLU A 59 9.51 5.47 -10.00
N GLN A 60 8.79 6.38 -10.67
CA GLN A 60 7.52 6.93 -10.17
C GLN A 60 6.29 6.18 -10.72
N ASN A 61 6.43 4.89 -11.05
CA ASN A 61 5.40 4.10 -11.69
C ASN A 61 5.59 2.60 -11.42
N VAL A 62 4.57 1.80 -11.75
CA VAL A 62 4.60 0.33 -11.72
C VAL A 62 4.54 -0.26 -13.14
N ASN A 63 5.18 0.39 -14.13
CA ASN A 63 5.10 -0.01 -15.53
C ASN A 63 5.68 -1.41 -15.79
N ALA A 64 6.50 -1.97 -14.90
CA ALA A 64 6.94 -3.36 -15.04
C ALA A 64 5.76 -4.33 -14.92
N VAL A 65 4.76 -4.01 -14.11
CA VAL A 65 3.51 -4.78 -13.99
C VAL A 65 2.73 -4.73 -15.31
N GLU A 66 2.58 -3.55 -15.90
CA GLU A 66 1.92 -3.37 -17.20
C GLU A 66 2.59 -4.20 -18.30
N ARG A 67 3.92 -4.10 -18.40
CA ARG A 67 4.71 -4.86 -19.39
C ARG A 67 4.61 -6.37 -19.19
N ALA A 68 4.67 -6.84 -17.96
CA ALA A 68 4.65 -8.27 -17.65
C ALA A 68 3.26 -8.89 -17.86
N MET A 69 2.20 -8.15 -17.58
CA MET A 69 0.83 -8.68 -17.62
C MET A 69 0.05 -8.33 -18.89
N ASP A 70 0.57 -7.43 -19.72
CA ASP A 70 -0.08 -6.87 -20.91
C ASP A 70 -1.43 -6.23 -20.54
N ILE A 71 -1.39 -5.33 -19.56
CA ILE A 71 -2.54 -4.56 -19.06
C ILE A 71 -2.16 -3.09 -18.89
N VAL A 72 -3.18 -2.21 -18.81
CA VAL A 72 -3.01 -0.83 -18.35
C VAL A 72 -3.42 -0.77 -16.88
N VAL A 73 -2.51 -0.35 -16.00
CA VAL A 73 -2.76 -0.24 -14.56
C VAL A 73 -3.43 1.11 -14.27
N LYS A 74 -4.38 1.14 -13.33
CA LYS A 74 -5.06 2.39 -12.94
C LYS A 74 -4.05 3.42 -12.43
N PRO A 75 -4.13 4.69 -12.89
CA PRO A 75 -3.20 5.76 -12.45
C PRO A 75 -3.09 5.93 -10.92
N ALA A 76 -4.19 5.69 -10.20
CA ALA A 76 -4.20 5.72 -8.74
C ALA A 76 -3.24 4.70 -8.11
N VAL A 77 -3.06 3.51 -8.70
CA VAL A 77 -2.12 2.49 -8.18
C VAL A 77 -0.67 2.88 -8.44
N HIS A 78 -0.38 3.51 -9.58
CA HIS A 78 0.94 4.11 -9.80
C HIS A 78 1.24 5.19 -8.74
N ALA A 79 0.28 6.08 -8.47
CA ALA A 79 0.44 7.08 -7.43
C ALA A 79 0.65 6.45 -6.05
N PHE A 80 -0.14 5.43 -5.70
CA PHE A 80 -0.07 4.77 -4.41
C PHE A 80 1.31 4.20 -4.08
N TYR A 81 1.91 3.44 -5.00
CA TYR A 81 3.21 2.81 -4.77
C TYR A 81 4.42 3.70 -5.04
N ALA A 82 4.21 4.87 -5.66
CA ALA A 82 5.32 5.67 -6.17
C ALA A 82 5.32 7.14 -5.72
N THR A 83 4.39 7.56 -4.85
CA THR A 83 4.37 8.92 -4.27
C THR A 83 5.51 9.12 -3.26
N GLN A 84 5.74 8.12 -2.40
CA GLN A 84 6.68 8.20 -1.29
C GLN A 84 7.30 6.84 -1.01
N PHE A 85 8.42 6.84 -0.31
CA PHE A 85 8.88 5.71 0.47
C PHE A 85 8.33 5.83 1.90
N ALA A 86 7.81 4.73 2.43
CA ALA A 86 7.26 4.64 3.78
C ALA A 86 7.24 3.18 4.22
N GLY A 87 7.20 2.95 5.54
CA GLY A 87 6.89 1.63 6.08
C GLY A 87 5.40 1.36 5.99
N ASP A 88 5.03 0.09 6.15
CA ASP A 88 3.63 -0.31 6.24
C ASP A 88 2.95 0.36 7.44
N MET A 89 1.68 0.72 7.27
CA MET A 89 0.93 1.50 8.26
C MET A 89 -0.33 0.75 8.68
N PRO A 90 -0.40 0.21 9.91
CA PRO A 90 -1.63 -0.25 10.50
C PRO A 90 -2.67 0.87 10.54
N ALA A 91 -3.88 0.54 10.12
CA ALA A 91 -4.97 1.47 9.97
C ALA A 91 -6.31 0.80 10.26
N ARG A 92 -7.33 1.65 10.37
CA ARG A 92 -8.71 1.23 10.48
C ARG A 92 -9.56 1.90 9.41
N PHE A 93 -10.46 1.14 8.82
CA PHE A 93 -11.48 1.60 7.90
C PHE A 93 -12.85 1.16 8.41
N ALA A 94 -13.65 2.10 8.92
CA ALA A 94 -14.85 1.78 9.71
C ALA A 94 -14.50 0.79 10.85
N ASP A 95 -15.04 -0.42 10.84
CA ASP A 95 -14.76 -1.44 11.86
C ASP A 95 -13.69 -2.46 11.42
N MET A 96 -13.07 -2.25 10.26
CA MET A 96 -12.08 -3.15 9.68
C MET A 96 -10.65 -2.68 9.98
N THR A 97 -9.88 -3.53 10.64
CA THR A 97 -8.43 -3.34 10.83
C THR A 97 -7.68 -3.87 9.62
N LEU A 98 -6.67 -3.13 9.17
CA LEU A 98 -5.84 -3.47 8.01
C LEU A 98 -4.42 -2.94 8.19
N THR A 99 -3.49 -3.49 7.42
CA THR A 99 -2.14 -2.92 7.27
C THR A 99 -1.99 -2.38 5.86
N LEU A 100 -1.91 -1.05 5.74
CA LEU A 100 -1.73 -0.38 4.45
C LEU A 100 -0.30 -0.59 3.98
N LEU A 101 -0.14 -1.24 2.84
CA LEU A 101 1.16 -1.60 2.29
C LEU A 101 1.82 -0.39 1.63
N GLN A 102 3.12 -0.22 1.81
CA GLN A 102 3.89 0.85 1.21
C GLN A 102 5.17 0.33 0.56
N THR A 103 5.79 1.18 -0.26
CA THR A 103 7.09 0.91 -0.86
C THR A 103 8.18 1.38 0.10
N TRP A 104 9.03 0.49 0.59
CA TRP A 104 10.04 0.83 1.59
C TRP A 104 11.28 1.53 1.00
N SER A 105 11.66 1.17 -0.23
CA SER A 105 12.85 1.67 -0.93
C SER A 105 12.74 1.37 -2.44
N GLU A 106 13.73 1.78 -3.24
CA GLU A 106 13.79 1.45 -4.67
C GLU A 106 13.86 -0.06 -4.92
N ASP A 107 14.68 -0.78 -4.15
CA ASP A 107 14.78 -2.25 -4.23
C ASP A 107 13.45 -2.91 -3.84
N ASP A 108 12.74 -2.33 -2.87
CA ASP A 108 11.45 -2.84 -2.45
C ASP A 108 10.35 -2.59 -3.50
N LEU A 109 10.41 -1.49 -4.25
CA LEU A 109 9.49 -1.25 -5.38
C LEU A 109 9.57 -2.37 -6.42
N GLN A 110 10.76 -2.94 -6.65
CA GLN A 110 10.90 -4.10 -7.53
C GLN A 110 10.13 -5.31 -6.96
N ARG A 111 10.28 -5.60 -5.66
CA ARG A 111 9.60 -6.72 -4.99
C ARG A 111 8.09 -6.54 -4.98
N VAL A 112 7.61 -5.32 -4.73
CA VAL A 112 6.19 -4.96 -4.82
C VAL A 112 5.65 -5.27 -6.22
N GLN A 113 6.37 -4.87 -7.28
CA GLN A 113 5.95 -5.17 -8.65
C GLN A 113 5.93 -6.68 -8.95
N GLU A 114 6.92 -7.45 -8.46
CA GLU A 114 6.94 -8.91 -8.58
C GLU A 114 5.74 -9.56 -7.89
N ASN A 115 5.37 -9.10 -6.69
CA ASN A 115 4.21 -9.60 -5.96
C ASN A 115 2.90 -9.26 -6.68
N LEU A 116 2.76 -8.05 -7.21
CA LEU A 116 1.60 -7.63 -8.01
C LEU A 116 1.45 -8.48 -9.28
N ILE A 117 2.56 -8.78 -9.97
CA ILE A 117 2.58 -9.68 -11.14
C ILE A 117 2.12 -11.08 -10.73
N GLY A 118 2.64 -11.64 -9.63
CA GLY A 118 2.23 -12.96 -9.13
C GLY A 118 0.73 -13.06 -8.83
N HIS A 119 0.17 -12.01 -8.22
CA HIS A 119 -1.27 -11.89 -7.97
C HIS A 119 -2.08 -11.88 -9.27
N LEU A 120 -1.70 -11.03 -10.23
CA LEU A 120 -2.38 -10.91 -11.53
C LEU A 120 -2.27 -12.19 -12.37
N VAL A 121 -1.14 -12.91 -12.32
CA VAL A 121 -0.98 -14.23 -12.95
C VAL A 121 -2.00 -15.23 -12.39
N THR A 122 -2.15 -15.27 -11.07
CA THR A 122 -3.11 -16.16 -10.40
C THR A 122 -4.55 -15.81 -10.80
N GLN A 123 -4.90 -14.53 -10.81
CA GLN A 123 -6.21 -14.06 -11.26
C GLN A 123 -6.50 -14.41 -12.72
N LYS A 124 -5.52 -14.22 -13.62
CA LYS A 124 -5.63 -14.57 -15.05
C LYS A 124 -5.86 -16.08 -15.23
N ARG A 125 -5.13 -16.92 -14.51
CA ARG A 125 -5.31 -18.39 -14.53
C ARG A 125 -6.70 -18.80 -14.09
N LEU A 126 -7.26 -18.13 -13.08
CA LEU A 126 -8.59 -18.40 -12.53
C LEU A 126 -9.73 -17.65 -13.24
N LYS A 127 -9.42 -16.88 -14.29
CA LYS A 127 -10.38 -16.05 -15.04
C LYS A 127 -11.16 -15.08 -14.12
N LEU A 128 -10.43 -14.45 -13.20
CA LEU A 128 -10.91 -13.41 -12.30
C LEU A 128 -10.61 -12.03 -12.89
N SER A 129 -11.42 -11.02 -12.55
CA SER A 129 -11.15 -9.65 -12.98
C SER A 129 -9.89 -9.11 -12.26
N PRO A 130 -9.00 -8.41 -12.97
CA PRO A 130 -7.72 -7.97 -12.42
C PRO A 130 -7.88 -6.96 -11.28
N THR A 131 -7.12 -7.14 -10.22
CA THR A 131 -7.02 -6.20 -9.09
C THR A 131 -5.56 -6.07 -8.67
N LEU A 132 -5.24 -4.98 -7.97
CA LEU A 132 -3.92 -4.76 -7.40
C LEU A 132 -4.09 -4.52 -5.90
N PHE A 133 -3.57 -5.42 -5.08
CA PHE A 133 -3.68 -5.32 -3.62
C PHE A 133 -2.93 -4.08 -3.11
N ILE A 134 -3.42 -3.50 -2.02
CA ILE A 134 -2.91 -2.28 -1.37
C ILE A 134 -2.88 -2.38 0.15
N ALA A 135 -3.60 -3.34 0.74
CA ALA A 135 -3.56 -3.61 2.17
C ALA A 135 -3.81 -5.09 2.48
N THR A 136 -3.26 -5.56 3.58
CA THR A 136 -3.56 -6.87 4.16
C THR A 136 -4.55 -6.75 5.31
N LEU A 137 -5.22 -7.84 5.61
CA LEU A 137 -6.12 -8.01 6.75
C LEU A 137 -5.58 -9.11 7.67
N ASP A 138 -6.16 -9.28 8.86
CA ASP A 138 -5.81 -10.37 9.78
C ASP A 138 -6.04 -11.77 9.18
N SER A 139 -6.97 -11.86 8.22
CA SER A 139 -7.20 -13.08 7.44
C SER A 139 -6.12 -13.21 6.36
N GLU A 140 -5.39 -14.32 6.36
CA GLU A 140 -4.34 -14.59 5.35
C GLU A 140 -4.87 -14.64 3.91
N LEU A 141 -6.17 -14.87 3.73
CA LEU A 141 -6.78 -15.01 2.40
C LEU A 141 -7.50 -13.75 1.92
N ASP A 142 -7.83 -12.81 2.82
CA ASP A 142 -8.53 -11.59 2.45
C ASP A 142 -7.54 -10.42 2.32
N VAL A 143 -7.65 -9.68 1.23
CA VAL A 143 -6.86 -8.47 0.98
C VAL A 143 -7.76 -7.32 0.53
N ILE A 144 -7.28 -6.10 0.69
CA ILE A 144 -7.90 -4.92 0.08
C ILE A 144 -7.12 -4.57 -1.18
N SER A 145 -7.84 -4.35 -2.27
CA SER A 145 -7.28 -4.12 -3.59
C SER A 145 -8.01 -3.02 -4.34
N VAL A 146 -7.35 -2.45 -5.34
CA VAL A 146 -8.00 -1.62 -6.37
C VAL A 146 -8.47 -2.53 -7.50
N CYS A 147 -9.75 -2.47 -7.85
CA CYS A 147 -10.28 -3.11 -9.05
C CYS A 147 -9.72 -2.40 -10.29
N ASN A 148 -8.93 -3.10 -11.10
CA ASN A 148 -8.26 -2.46 -12.25
C ASN A 148 -9.23 -2.08 -13.38
N LEU A 149 -10.48 -2.56 -13.32
CA LEU A 149 -11.54 -2.19 -14.27
C LEU A 149 -12.25 -0.89 -13.84
N SER A 150 -12.81 -0.86 -12.63
CA SER A 150 -13.59 0.29 -12.14
C SER A 150 -12.73 1.38 -11.50
N GLY A 151 -11.66 1.01 -10.79
CA GLY A 151 -10.88 1.90 -9.92
C GLY A 151 -11.39 1.94 -8.47
N GLU A 152 -12.46 1.20 -8.17
CA GLU A 152 -12.99 1.05 -6.81
C GLU A 152 -12.02 0.29 -5.92
N VAL A 153 -12.01 0.64 -4.64
CA VAL A 153 -11.33 -0.15 -3.62
C VAL A 153 -12.28 -1.22 -3.12
N ILE A 154 -11.81 -2.47 -3.14
CA ILE A 154 -12.59 -3.65 -2.79
C ILE A 154 -11.85 -4.48 -1.74
N LYS A 155 -12.60 -5.14 -0.86
CA LYS A 155 -12.12 -6.32 -0.14
C LYS A 155 -12.32 -7.53 -1.06
N GLU A 156 -11.32 -8.40 -1.19
CA GLU A 156 -11.44 -9.65 -1.93
C GLU A 156 -10.82 -10.84 -1.19
N THR A 157 -11.38 -12.02 -1.40
CA THR A 157 -10.76 -13.28 -0.99
C THR A 157 -9.96 -13.85 -2.15
N ILE A 158 -8.65 -14.02 -1.96
CA ILE A 158 -7.69 -14.46 -2.98
C ILE A 158 -8.17 -15.76 -3.65
N GLY A 159 -8.12 -15.78 -4.98
CA GLY A 159 -8.49 -16.95 -5.78
C GLY A 159 -10.00 -17.16 -5.97
N THR A 160 -10.85 -16.25 -5.49
CA THR A 160 -12.30 -16.34 -5.60
C THR A 160 -12.92 -15.13 -6.30
N ARG A 161 -14.24 -15.18 -6.53
CA ARG A 161 -15.03 -14.03 -6.99
C ARG A 161 -15.68 -13.25 -5.83
N ASN A 162 -15.38 -13.61 -4.58
CA ASN A 162 -15.93 -12.95 -3.41
C ASN A 162 -15.30 -11.56 -3.26
N ARG A 163 -16.10 -10.52 -3.49
CA ARG A 163 -15.66 -9.12 -3.53
C ARG A 163 -16.72 -8.22 -2.91
N GLU A 164 -16.26 -7.28 -2.11
CA GLU A 164 -17.08 -6.26 -1.47
C GLU A 164 -16.48 -4.88 -1.75
N THR A 165 -17.27 -3.95 -2.29
CA THR A 165 -16.81 -2.58 -2.55
C THR A 165 -16.74 -1.78 -1.26
N LEU A 166 -15.57 -1.23 -0.94
CA LEU A 166 -15.31 -0.44 0.26
C LEU A 166 -15.38 1.07 0.00
N ALA A 167 -14.85 1.50 -1.14
CA ALA A 167 -14.83 2.90 -1.55
C ALA A 167 -14.87 3.04 -3.07
N PRO A 168 -15.45 4.14 -3.60
CA PRO A 168 -15.55 4.35 -5.04
C PRO A 168 -14.20 4.69 -5.70
N SER A 169 -13.22 5.16 -4.92
CA SER A 169 -11.87 5.45 -5.40
C SER A 169 -10.82 5.21 -4.30
N LEU A 170 -9.54 5.15 -4.71
CA LEU A 170 -8.43 5.03 -3.76
C LEU A 170 -8.24 6.31 -2.92
N ALA A 171 -8.44 7.49 -3.51
CA ALA A 171 -8.38 8.74 -2.76
C ALA A 171 -9.46 8.81 -1.66
N ASP A 172 -10.69 8.38 -1.98
CA ASP A 172 -11.78 8.30 -1.00
C ASP A 172 -11.46 7.29 0.11
N PHE A 173 -10.90 6.14 -0.24
CA PHE A 173 -10.48 5.13 0.74
C PHE A 173 -9.45 5.71 1.73
N LEU A 174 -8.36 6.29 1.22
CA LEU A 174 -7.28 6.88 2.03
C LEU A 174 -7.75 8.05 2.90
N THR A 175 -8.70 8.85 2.41
CA THR A 175 -9.29 9.96 3.17
C THR A 175 -10.06 9.48 4.39
N ARG A 176 -10.70 8.30 4.31
CA ARG A 176 -11.48 7.71 5.41
C ARG A 176 -10.67 6.79 6.34
N LEU A 177 -9.40 6.54 6.05
CA LEU A 177 -8.55 5.75 6.93
C LEU A 177 -8.20 6.49 8.21
N GLU A 178 -8.24 5.77 9.31
CA GLU A 178 -7.80 6.21 10.63
C GLU A 178 -6.51 5.47 11.01
N PRO A 179 -5.48 6.17 11.52
CA PRO A 179 -4.28 5.52 12.06
C PRO A 179 -4.62 4.52 13.16
N LEU A 180 -3.94 3.37 13.18
CA LEU A 180 -3.99 2.39 14.26
C LEU A 180 -2.58 2.22 14.84
N LEU A 181 -2.45 2.31 16.18
CA LEU A 181 -1.19 2.31 16.92
C LEU A 181 -1.15 1.26 18.02
#